data_AF-A0A661D479-F1
#
_entry.id   AF-A0A661D479-F1
#
_cell.length_a   1.000
_cell.length_b   1.000
_cell.length_c   1.000
_cell.angle_alpha   90.00
_cell.angle_beta   90.00
_cell.angle_gamma   90.00
#
_symmetry.space_group_name_H-M   'P 1'
#
loop_
_entity.id
_entity.type
_entity.pdbx_description
1 polymer ?
#
loop_
_entity_poly.entity_id
_entity_poly.type
_entity_poly.pdbx_seq_one_letter_code
_entity_poly.pdbx_strand_id
1 'polypeptide(L)'
;MHRVILYGFQGNARLAKENPPLIAKGHIGLSADNGQTIYGFAPTKPNELSDKEFIFLLKRKRQVFDGQLIDDTKLFHQVAAGKFNKGSRELELYRLKQTVDDTTFAKVLQQIEKRGKGSKYMLPHENISYLPNTYNCATFWGQTGVILPEKSGILRDYIPAMINQGAELAIVPT
;
A
#
# COMPACT_ATOMS: atom_id res chain seq x y z
N MET A 1 -7.55 19.09 -13.63
CA MET A 1 -6.44 18.09 -13.61
C MET A 1 -5.66 18.24 -12.32
N HIS A 2 -5.54 17.16 -11.56
CA HIS A 2 -4.89 17.12 -10.25
C HIS A 2 -3.74 16.10 -10.26
N ARG A 3 -2.87 16.17 -9.27
CA ARG A 3 -1.77 15.23 -9.10
C ARG A 3 -2.02 14.33 -7.89
N VAL A 4 -1.81 13.04 -8.09
CA VAL A 4 -1.67 12.05 -7.01
C VAL A 4 -0.33 11.35 -7.14
N ILE A 5 0.16 10.79 -6.03
CA ILE A 5 1.45 10.10 -6.00
C ILE A 5 1.27 8.74 -5.36
N LEU A 6 1.53 7.67 -6.10
CA LEU A 6 1.63 6.32 -5.54
C LEU A 6 3.03 6.14 -4.96
N TYR A 7 3.11 5.69 -3.71
CA TYR A 7 4.33 5.32 -3.02
C TYR A 7 4.37 3.82 -2.84
N GLY A 8 5.50 3.18 -3.14
CA GLY A 8 5.60 1.73 -3.03
C GLY A 8 7.02 1.25 -2.77
N PHE A 9 7.15 0.26 -1.90
CA PHE A 9 8.40 -0.48 -1.71
C PHE A 9 8.15 -1.98 -1.72
N GLN A 10 9.08 -2.72 -2.29
CA GLN A 10 9.08 -4.18 -2.25
C GLN A 10 9.60 -4.65 -0.89
N GLY A 11 8.89 -5.59 -0.26
CA GLY A 11 9.30 -6.11 1.04
C GLY A 11 10.56 -6.96 0.97
N ASN A 12 11.35 -6.92 2.03
CA ASN A 12 12.52 -7.78 2.20
C ASN A 12 12.34 -8.70 3.40
N ALA A 13 12.05 -9.98 3.17
CA ALA A 13 11.80 -10.95 4.24
C ALA A 13 12.99 -11.13 5.20
N ARG A 14 14.21 -10.78 4.79
CA ARG A 14 15.41 -10.81 5.66
C ARG A 14 15.41 -9.69 6.70
N LEU A 15 14.52 -8.71 6.56
CA LEU A 15 14.27 -7.64 7.51
C LEU A 15 13.04 -7.91 8.38
N ALA A 16 12.46 -9.11 8.36
CA ALA A 16 11.23 -9.43 9.09
C ALA A 16 11.32 -9.30 10.63
N LYS A 17 12.53 -9.24 11.19
CA LYS A 17 12.74 -8.95 12.62
C LYS A 17 12.63 -7.46 12.94
N GLU A 18 12.71 -6.60 11.92
CA GLU A 18 12.51 -5.16 12.05
C GLU A 18 11.01 -4.88 12.03
N ASN A 19 10.46 -4.49 13.18
CA ASN A 19 9.08 -4.05 13.28
C ASN A 19 8.94 -2.74 12.45
N PRO A 20 8.01 -2.60 11.48
CA PRO A 20 6.75 -3.35 11.30
C PRO A 20 6.74 -4.50 10.27
N PRO A 21 5.77 -5.45 10.34
CA PRO A 21 5.61 -6.57 9.40
C PRO A 21 5.52 -6.19 7.91
N LEU A 22 5.12 -4.95 7.62
CA LEU A 22 5.07 -4.39 6.27
C LEU A 22 6.46 -4.30 5.63
N ILE A 23 7.53 -4.12 6.41
CA ILE A 23 8.91 -4.13 5.92
C ILE A 23 9.27 -5.47 5.25
N ALA A 24 8.77 -6.57 5.81
CA ALA A 24 9.01 -7.90 5.26
C ALA A 24 8.20 -8.20 3.99
N LYS A 25 7.08 -7.49 3.78
CA LYS A 25 6.08 -7.83 2.77
C LYS A 25 5.94 -6.80 1.66
N GLY A 26 6.34 -5.57 1.91
CA GLY A 26 6.12 -4.42 1.05
C GLY A 26 4.80 -3.75 1.38
N HIS A 27 4.65 -2.52 0.89
CA HIS A 27 3.43 -1.74 1.09
C HIS A 27 3.27 -0.69 -0.01
N ILE A 28 2.02 -0.35 -0.30
CA ILE A 28 1.65 0.71 -1.24
C ILE A 28 0.79 1.74 -0.52
N GLY A 29 1.06 3.02 -0.76
CA GLY A 29 0.27 4.14 -0.28
C GLY A 29 0.03 5.16 -1.38
N LEU A 30 -0.90 6.08 -1.16
CA LEU A 30 -1.17 7.19 -2.06
C LEU A 30 -1.18 8.51 -1.30
N SER A 31 -0.63 9.54 -1.92
CA SER A 31 -0.75 10.92 -1.48
C SER A 31 -1.54 11.75 -2.51
N ALA A 32 -2.40 12.62 -2.00
CA ALA A 32 -3.15 13.62 -2.76
C ALA A 32 -2.69 15.06 -2.47
N ASP A 33 -1.66 15.23 -1.63
CA ASP A 33 -1.16 16.50 -1.08
C ASP A 33 0.37 16.67 -1.30
N ASN A 34 0.85 16.11 -2.43
CA ASN A 34 2.24 16.19 -2.87
C ASN A 34 3.25 15.56 -1.88
N GLY A 35 2.85 14.48 -1.23
CA GLY A 35 3.69 13.68 -0.34
C GLY A 35 3.67 14.10 1.13
N GLN A 36 2.87 15.09 1.52
CA GLN A 36 2.73 15.51 2.92
C GLN A 36 2.08 14.41 3.76
N THR A 37 1.04 13.78 3.21
CA THR A 37 0.35 12.64 3.83
C THR A 37 0.27 11.48 2.85
N ILE A 38 0.67 10.29 3.31
CA ILE A 38 0.66 9.06 2.53
C ILE A 38 -0.28 8.05 3.21
N TYR A 39 -1.39 7.75 2.55
CA TYR A 39 -2.39 6.82 3.07
C TYR A 39 -2.19 5.41 2.51
N GLY A 40 -2.03 4.44 3.40
CA GLY A 40 -2.00 3.02 3.05
C GLY A 40 -3.31 2.32 3.41
N PHE A 41 -3.72 1.34 2.60
CA PHE A 41 -4.89 0.51 2.88
C PHE A 41 -4.47 -0.79 3.58
N ALA A 42 -5.03 -1.03 4.76
CA ALA A 42 -4.67 -2.14 5.64
C ALA A 42 -5.93 -2.85 6.18
N PRO A 43 -5.82 -4.12 6.61
CA PRO A 43 -6.93 -4.79 7.26
C PRO A 43 -7.14 -4.25 8.68
N THR A 44 -8.39 -4.18 9.09
CA THR A 44 -8.81 -3.87 10.45
C THR A 44 -8.87 -5.15 11.24
N LYS A 45 -8.12 -5.21 12.35
CA LYS A 45 -8.16 -6.35 13.26
C LYS A 45 -9.42 -6.27 14.14
N PRO A 46 -10.29 -7.30 14.16
CA PRO A 46 -11.36 -7.40 15.16
C PRO A 46 -10.81 -7.39 16.58
N ASN A 47 -11.55 -6.82 17.53
CA ASN A 47 -11.10 -6.71 18.93
C ASN A 47 -11.03 -8.08 19.62
N GLU A 48 -11.85 -9.02 19.16
CA GLU A 48 -12.01 -10.37 19.70
C GLU A 48 -10.85 -11.29 19.32
N LEU A 49 -10.06 -10.93 18.30
CA LEU A 49 -8.93 -11.74 17.82
C LEU A 49 -7.62 -11.27 18.43
N SER A 50 -6.81 -12.22 18.91
CA SER A 50 -5.41 -11.95 19.18
C SER A 50 -4.64 -11.63 17.89
N ASP A 51 -3.50 -10.94 17.99
CA ASP A 51 -2.67 -10.64 16.82
C ASP A 51 -2.22 -11.91 16.09
N LYS A 52 -1.91 -12.98 16.83
CA LYS A 52 -1.48 -14.25 16.27
C LYS A 52 -2.60 -14.91 15.46
N GLU A 53 -3.82 -14.93 16.00
CA GLU A 53 -4.99 -15.48 15.31
C GLU A 53 -5.34 -14.66 14.08
N PHE A 54 -5.36 -13.33 14.21
CA PHE A 54 -5.62 -12.44 13.08
C PHE A 54 -4.63 -12.65 11.94
N ILE A 55 -3.32 -12.69 12.25
CA ILE A 55 -2.28 -12.96 11.25
C ILE A 55 -2.45 -14.34 10.63
N PHE A 56 -2.78 -15.36 11.43
CA PHE A 56 -3.04 -16.71 10.92
C PHE A 56 -4.23 -16.73 9.96
N LEU A 57 -5.36 -16.15 10.34
CA LEU A 57 -6.56 -16.09 9.50
C LEU A 57 -6.29 -15.30 8.21
N LEU A 58 -5.64 -14.14 8.32
CA LEU A 58 -5.30 -13.30 7.16
C LEU A 58 -4.33 -14.01 6.21
N LYS A 59 -3.23 -14.59 6.71
CA LYS A 59 -2.16 -15.14 5.85
C LYS A 59 -2.38 -16.59 5.44
N ARG A 60 -2.86 -17.44 6.36
CA ARG A 60 -2.98 -18.89 6.13
C ARG A 60 -4.37 -19.29 5.68
N LYS A 61 -5.41 -18.66 6.23
CA LYS A 61 -6.80 -18.91 5.81
C LYS A 61 -7.29 -17.96 4.73
N ARG A 62 -6.50 -16.92 4.41
CA ARG A 62 -6.86 -15.89 3.41
C ARG A 62 -8.22 -15.26 3.69
N GLN A 63 -8.56 -15.15 4.97
CA GLN A 63 -9.81 -14.59 5.39
C GLN A 63 -9.88 -13.10 5.03
N VAL A 64 -11.05 -12.69 4.56
CA VAL A 64 -11.37 -11.30 4.24
C VAL A 64 -11.73 -10.57 5.53
N PHE A 65 -11.19 -9.37 5.70
CA PHE A 65 -11.49 -8.49 6.83
C PHE A 65 -12.01 -7.15 6.35
N ASP A 66 -12.57 -6.34 7.25
CA ASP A 66 -12.78 -4.92 6.95
C ASP A 66 -11.43 -4.26 6.66
N GLY A 67 -11.39 -3.38 5.68
CA GLY A 67 -10.22 -2.57 5.38
C GLY A 67 -10.37 -1.15 5.89
N GLN A 68 -9.24 -0.49 6.07
CA GLN A 68 -9.17 0.91 6.50
C GLN A 68 -7.98 1.61 5.85
N LEU A 69 -8.12 2.91 5.61
CA LEU A 69 -7.00 3.78 5.27
C LEU A 69 -6.35 4.34 6.54
N ILE A 70 -5.05 4.12 6.66
CA ILE A 70 -4.21 4.58 7.75
C ILE A 70 -3.22 5.61 7.20
N ASP A 71 -2.91 6.63 8.01
CA ASP A 71 -1.79 7.53 7.72
C ASP A 71 -0.48 6.78 7.97
N ASP A 72 0.16 6.34 6.89
CA ASP A 72 1.41 5.60 6.89
C ASP A 72 2.62 6.50 6.56
N THR A 73 2.45 7.82 6.59
CA THR A 73 3.50 8.81 6.23
C THR A 73 4.81 8.53 6.96
N LYS A 74 4.72 8.28 8.27
CA LYS A 74 5.90 7.95 9.10
C LYS A 74 6.62 6.69 8.63
N LEU A 75 5.89 5.66 8.23
CA LEU A 75 6.48 4.41 7.72
C LEU A 75 7.22 4.69 6.41
N PHE A 76 6.55 5.33 5.45
CA PHE A 76 7.15 5.64 4.15
C PHE A 76 8.38 6.54 4.27
N HIS A 77 8.35 7.57 5.11
CA HIS A 77 9.52 8.41 5.38
C HIS A 77 10.67 7.62 6.02
N GLN A 78 10.38 6.68 6.92
CA GLN A 78 11.41 5.83 7.51
C GLN A 78 12.06 4.88 6.49
N VAL A 79 11.28 4.34 5.54
CA VAL A 79 11.82 3.54 4.43
C VAL A 79 12.69 4.40 3.53
N ALA A 80 12.22 5.60 3.13
CA ALA A 80 12.98 6.53 2.32
C ALA A 80 14.30 6.97 2.98
N ALA A 81 14.32 7.09 4.31
CA ALA A 81 15.52 7.41 5.09
C ALA A 81 16.48 6.21 5.25
N GLY A 82 16.15 5.03 4.70
CA GLY A 82 16.94 3.83 4.87
C GLY A 82 16.97 3.27 6.30
N LYS A 83 16.04 3.68 7.17
CA LYS A 83 16.04 3.32 8.61
C LYS A 83 16.10 1.81 8.86
N PHE A 84 15.51 1.02 7.97
CA PHE A 84 15.41 -0.43 8.10
C PHE A 84 16.54 -1.18 7.39
N ASN A 85 17.39 -0.48 6.62
CA ASN A 85 18.45 -1.11 5.85
C ASN A 85 19.57 -1.61 6.79
N LYS A 86 20.06 -2.82 6.56
CA LYS A 86 21.11 -3.46 7.37
C LYS A 86 22.10 -4.23 6.50
N GLY A 87 23.31 -3.70 6.38
CA GLY A 87 24.33 -4.27 5.48
C GLY A 87 23.79 -4.36 4.06
N SER A 88 23.85 -5.54 3.45
CA SER A 88 23.32 -5.79 2.09
C SER A 88 21.79 -5.98 2.00
N ARG A 89 21.06 -5.71 3.09
CA ARG A 89 19.59 -5.83 3.12
C ARG A 89 18.99 -4.45 3.03
N GLU A 90 18.46 -4.13 1.86
CA GLU A 90 17.93 -2.80 1.60
C GLU A 90 16.46 -2.86 1.20
N LEU A 91 15.79 -1.73 1.43
CA LEU A 91 14.50 -1.37 0.90
C LEU A 91 14.69 -0.06 0.13
N GLU A 92 14.06 0.00 -1.02
CA GLU A 92 13.98 1.21 -1.82
C GLU A 92 12.53 1.63 -1.89
N LEU A 93 12.28 2.90 -1.59
CA LEU A 93 10.97 3.50 -1.78
C LEU A 93 10.90 4.13 -3.16
N TYR A 94 9.85 3.81 -3.91
CA TYR A 94 9.56 4.40 -5.21
C TYR A 94 8.33 5.29 -5.11
N ARG A 95 8.31 6.38 -5.90
CA ARG A 95 7.15 7.25 -6.09
C ARG A 95 6.79 7.36 -7.57
N LEU A 96 5.51 7.20 -7.89
CA LEU A 96 4.97 7.36 -9.24
C LEU A 96 3.94 8.50 -9.23
N LYS A 97 4.26 9.59 -9.92
CA LYS A 97 3.35 10.73 -10.07
C LYS A 97 2.35 10.45 -11.18
N GLN A 98 1.07 10.67 -10.93
CA GLN A 98 0.02 10.55 -11.93
C GLN A 98 -0.82 11.83 -11.98
N THR A 99 -1.21 12.22 -13.19
CA THR A 99 -2.21 13.26 -13.41
C THR A 99 -3.57 12.59 -13.54
N VAL A 100 -4.55 13.07 -12.78
CA VAL A 100 -5.91 12.54 -12.77
C VAL A 100 -6.92 13.66 -13.04
N ASP A 101 -8.11 13.29 -13.51
CA ASP A 101 -9.21 14.23 -13.68
C ASP A 101 -9.87 14.59 -12.33
N ASP A 102 -10.75 15.59 -12.37
CA ASP A 102 -11.37 16.15 -11.17
C ASP A 102 -12.30 15.12 -10.50
N THR A 103 -12.94 14.25 -11.31
CA THR A 103 -13.80 13.15 -10.84
C THR A 103 -12.99 12.12 -10.03
N THR A 104 -11.86 11.67 -10.56
CA THR A 104 -10.96 10.71 -9.91
C THR A 104 -10.37 11.31 -8.64
N PHE A 105 -9.95 12.57 -8.70
CA PHE A 105 -9.40 13.27 -7.53
C PHE A 105 -10.44 13.40 -6.42
N ALA A 106 -11.68 13.77 -6.73
CA ALA A 106 -12.77 13.83 -5.76
C ALA A 106 -13.05 12.47 -5.10
N LYS A 107 -13.00 11.37 -5.88
CA LYS A 107 -13.14 10.00 -5.33
C LYS A 107 -11.99 9.63 -4.39
N VAL A 108 -10.75 10.03 -4.71
CA VAL A 108 -9.60 9.85 -3.81
C VAL A 108 -9.82 10.57 -2.49
N LEU A 109 -10.17 11.86 -2.52
CA LEU A 109 -10.45 12.64 -1.31
C LEU A 109 -11.59 12.04 -0.49
N GLN A 110 -12.66 11.58 -1.16
CA GLN A 110 -13.78 10.94 -0.48
C GLN A 110 -13.35 9.64 0.24
N GLN A 111 -12.50 8.81 -0.38
CA GLN A 111 -12.01 7.60 0.29
C GLN A 111 -11.13 7.93 1.49
N ILE A 112 -10.28 8.95 1.39
CA ILE A 112 -9.45 9.46 2.50
C ILE A 112 -10.34 9.93 3.65
N GLU A 113 -11.35 10.76 3.38
CA GLU A 113 -12.31 11.26 4.38
C GLU A 113 -13.05 10.12 5.07
N LYS A 114 -13.54 9.15 4.29
CA LYS A 114 -14.25 7.96 4.81
C LYS A 114 -13.31 6.93 5.44
N ARG A 115 -11.99 7.14 5.42
CA ARG A 115 -10.98 6.18 5.88
C ARG A 115 -11.12 4.79 5.23
N GLY A 116 -11.57 4.73 3.97
CA GLY A 116 -11.82 3.48 3.26
C GLY A 116 -13.02 2.66 3.76
N LYS A 117 -13.88 3.22 4.63
CA LYS A 117 -15.03 2.54 5.21
C LYS A 117 -15.93 1.93 4.14
N GLY A 118 -16.30 0.66 4.34
CA GLY A 118 -17.11 -0.13 3.41
C GLY A 118 -16.30 -0.99 2.43
N SER A 119 -14.98 -0.78 2.35
CA SER A 119 -14.10 -1.65 1.58
C SER A 119 -13.58 -2.82 2.43
N LYS A 120 -13.39 -3.97 1.80
CA LYS A 120 -12.80 -5.15 2.43
C LYS A 120 -11.33 -5.30 2.05
N TYR A 121 -10.56 -5.94 2.93
CA TYR A 121 -9.16 -6.28 2.72
C TYR A 121 -8.97 -7.79 2.57
N MET A 122 -8.18 -8.19 1.58
CA MET A 122 -7.71 -9.56 1.38
C MET A 122 -6.27 -9.54 0.87
N LEU A 123 -5.44 -10.49 1.30
CA LEU A 123 -4.11 -10.65 0.72
C LEU A 123 -4.19 -11.23 -0.71
N PRO A 124 -3.31 -10.78 -1.63
CA PRO A 124 -3.33 -11.25 -3.02
C PRO A 124 -2.99 -12.75 -3.09
N HIS A 125 -3.50 -13.40 -4.14
CA HIS A 125 -3.22 -14.79 -4.47
C HIS A 125 -3.24 -14.96 -5.98
N GLU A 126 -2.20 -15.59 -6.55
CA GLU A 126 -1.96 -15.67 -8.01
C GLU A 126 -3.16 -16.26 -8.78
N ASN A 127 -3.88 -17.20 -8.16
CA ASN A 127 -4.99 -17.92 -8.80
C ASN A 127 -6.39 -17.53 -8.31
N ILE A 128 -6.52 -16.50 -7.47
CA ILE A 128 -7.82 -16.11 -6.91
C ILE A 128 -8.05 -14.63 -7.19
N SER A 129 -9.10 -14.34 -7.96
CA SER A 129 -9.55 -12.97 -8.17
C SER A 129 -10.13 -12.38 -6.90
N TYR A 130 -10.02 -11.06 -6.74
CA TYR A 130 -10.68 -10.37 -5.64
C TYR A 130 -12.20 -10.54 -5.72
N LEU A 131 -12.82 -10.74 -4.57
CA LEU A 131 -14.27 -10.61 -4.42
C LEU A 131 -14.68 -9.14 -4.66
N PRO A 132 -15.95 -8.87 -5.00
CA PRO A 132 -16.45 -7.50 -5.10
C PRO A 132 -16.12 -6.67 -3.85
N ASN A 133 -15.77 -5.40 -4.05
CA ASN A 133 -15.40 -4.45 -2.99
C ASN A 133 -14.26 -4.92 -2.06
N THR A 134 -13.42 -5.84 -2.54
CA THR A 134 -12.29 -6.39 -1.79
C THR A 134 -10.99 -6.03 -2.48
N TYR A 135 -10.01 -5.56 -1.70
CA TYR A 135 -8.76 -5.03 -2.21
C TYR A 135 -7.59 -5.42 -1.32
N ASN A 136 -6.38 -5.11 -1.75
CA ASN A 136 -5.20 -5.00 -0.89
C ASN A 136 -4.62 -3.58 -0.98
N CYS A 137 -3.45 -3.35 -0.37
CA CYS A 137 -2.80 -2.03 -0.42
C CYS A 137 -2.48 -1.55 -1.83
N ALA A 138 -2.16 -2.46 -2.76
CA ALA A 138 -1.79 -2.15 -4.13
C ALA A 138 -2.98 -1.92 -5.07
N THR A 139 -4.13 -2.55 -4.79
CA THR A 139 -5.31 -2.49 -5.68
C THR A 139 -6.41 -1.55 -5.22
N PHE A 140 -6.42 -1.15 -3.94
CA PHE A 140 -7.48 -0.33 -3.35
C PHE A 140 -7.77 0.95 -4.14
N TRP A 141 -6.73 1.69 -4.54
CA TRP A 141 -6.88 2.97 -5.24
C TRP A 141 -7.45 2.83 -6.65
N GLY A 142 -7.45 1.63 -7.25
CA GLY A 142 -8.05 1.40 -8.55
C GLY A 142 -9.55 1.70 -8.56
N GLN A 143 -10.24 1.56 -7.42
CA GLN A 143 -11.66 1.86 -7.30
C GLN A 143 -11.99 3.35 -7.51
N THR A 144 -11.02 4.24 -7.31
CA THR A 144 -11.22 5.68 -7.47
C THR A 144 -11.02 6.15 -8.90
N GLY A 145 -10.44 5.32 -9.77
CA GLY A 145 -10.04 5.68 -11.13
C GLY A 145 -8.53 5.92 -11.28
N VAL A 146 -7.74 5.83 -10.19
CA VAL A 146 -6.28 5.89 -10.27
C VAL A 146 -5.77 4.70 -11.10
N ILE A 147 -4.84 4.96 -12.02
CA ILE A 147 -4.28 3.93 -12.88
C ILE A 147 -3.34 3.08 -12.05
N LEU A 148 -3.67 1.80 -11.90
CA LEU A 148 -2.82 0.86 -11.20
C LEU A 148 -1.67 0.38 -12.11
N PRO A 149 -0.41 0.43 -11.63
CA PRO A 149 0.73 -0.16 -12.32
C PRO A 149 0.54 -1.64 -12.64
N GLU A 150 -0.02 -2.39 -11.69
CA GLU A 150 -0.31 -3.82 -11.79
C GLU A 150 -1.61 -4.12 -11.00
N LYS A 151 -2.45 -5.05 -11.48
CA LYS A 151 -3.83 -5.24 -11.00
C LYS A 151 -4.03 -6.45 -10.08
N SER A 152 -3.10 -7.40 -10.05
CA SER A 152 -3.14 -8.57 -9.14
C SER A 152 -2.91 -8.17 -7.69
N GLY A 153 -2.19 -7.06 -7.49
CA GLY A 153 -1.77 -6.58 -6.17
C GLY A 153 -0.57 -7.34 -5.59
N ILE A 154 0.13 -8.13 -6.41
CA ILE A 154 1.35 -8.82 -6.03
C ILE A 154 2.52 -7.84 -6.14
N LEU A 155 3.13 -7.48 -5.02
CA LEU A 155 4.15 -6.42 -5.00
C LEU A 155 5.43 -6.75 -5.79
N ARG A 156 5.77 -8.04 -5.91
CA ARG A 156 6.87 -8.52 -6.75
C ARG A 156 6.72 -8.07 -8.19
N ASP A 157 5.49 -7.91 -8.66
CA ASP A 157 5.16 -7.54 -10.04
C ASP A 157 4.77 -6.05 -10.11
N TYR A 158 4.13 -5.52 -9.05
CA TYR A 158 3.70 -4.13 -8.94
C TYR A 158 4.85 -3.13 -8.92
N ILE A 159 5.92 -3.38 -8.15
CA ILE A 159 7.05 -2.44 -8.03
C ILE A 159 7.83 -2.32 -9.35
N PRO A 160 8.20 -3.42 -10.04
CA PRO A 160 8.76 -3.31 -11.39
C PRO A 160 7.83 -2.58 -12.37
N ALA A 161 6.51 -2.81 -12.29
CA ALA A 161 5.55 -2.09 -13.12
C ALA A 161 5.52 -0.58 -12.83
N MET A 162 5.64 -0.17 -11.56
CA MET A 162 5.80 1.25 -11.20
C MET A 162 7.05 1.84 -11.84
N ILE A 163 8.19 1.16 -11.75
CA ILE A 163 9.47 1.61 -12.31
C ILE A 163 9.37 1.76 -13.83
N ASN A 164 8.79 0.77 -14.52
CA ASN A 164 8.57 0.82 -15.96
C ASN A 164 7.67 1.99 -16.40
N GLN A 165 6.83 2.50 -15.50
CA GLN A 165 5.98 3.68 -15.73
C GLN A 165 6.66 5.01 -15.34
N GLY A 166 7.96 4.97 -15.01
CA GLY A 166 8.73 6.17 -14.66
C GLY A 166 8.69 6.51 -13.18
N ALA A 167 8.44 5.54 -12.29
CA ALA A 167 8.61 5.78 -10.86
C ALA A 167 10.06 6.10 -10.53
N GLU A 168 10.25 7.09 -9.66
CA GLU A 168 11.56 7.55 -9.19
C GLU A 168 11.81 7.02 -7.78
N LEU A 169 13.08 6.90 -7.39
CA LEU A 169 13.43 6.73 -5.98
C LEU A 169 12.92 7.92 -5.17
N ALA A 170 12.19 7.64 -4.11
CA ALA A 170 11.72 8.63 -3.16
C ALA A 170 12.83 8.89 -2.13
N ILE A 171 13.45 10.05 -2.27
CA ILE A 171 14.46 10.55 -1.34
C ILE A 171 13.74 11.40 -0.30
N VAL A 172 14.15 11.31 0.97
CA VAL A 172 13.69 12.26 2.00
C VAL A 172 14.17 13.65 1.56
N PRO A 173 13.29 14.68 1.52
CA PRO A 173 13.75 16.05 1.39
C PRO A 173 14.70 16.33 2.56
N THR A 174 15.96 16.63 2.24
CA THR A 174 16.96 17.07 3.22
C THR A 174 16.52 18.34 3.91
#